data_AF-A0A3B8IFY9-F1
#
_entry.id   AF-A0A3B8IFY9-F1
#
_cell.length_a   1.000
_cell.length_b   1.000
_cell.length_c   1.000
_cell.angle_alpha   90.00
_cell.angle_beta   90.00
_cell.angle_gamma   90.00
#
_symmetry.space_group_name_H-M   'P 1'
#
loop_
_entity.id
_entity.type
_entity.pdbx_description
1 polymer ?
#
loop_
_entity_poly.entity_id
_entity_poly.type
_entity_poly.pdbx_seq_one_letter_code
_entity_poly.pdbx_strand_id
1 'polypeptide(L)'
;MFVQGYTHFYAWDDNQNPLAGGWPGTALSADGAWMKGSIPANCTNVIFSNNGGNQTADLSTCSNAPYYYQGTWHASDPTSGGGGGGSSTMTVYAQNYTHAYAWDDNQNPLLGGWPGTAMSSAGGGWNSVTINASCANVIFSYNGGSQTADLNTCGDS
;
A
#
# COMPACT_ATOMS: atom_id res chain seq x y z
N MET A 1 10.94 1.49 6.97
CA MET A 1 9.61 1.89 7.48
C MET A 1 9.52 3.40 7.57
N PHE A 2 8.30 3.93 7.60
CA PHE A 2 7.96 5.35 7.56
C PHE A 2 6.81 5.62 8.54
N VAL A 3 6.87 6.74 9.25
CA VAL A 3 5.81 7.19 10.18
C VAL A 3 5.76 8.72 10.24
N GLN A 4 4.65 9.30 10.70
CA GLN A 4 4.53 10.73 11.00
C GLN A 4 4.25 10.98 12.49
N GLY A 5 4.70 12.12 13.02
CA GLY A 5 4.41 12.53 14.41
C GLY A 5 5.26 11.86 15.50
N TYR A 6 6.25 11.04 15.11
CA TYR A 6 7.16 10.36 16.03
C TYR A 6 8.61 10.58 15.59
N THR A 7 9.52 10.63 16.56
CA THR A 7 10.95 10.90 16.30
C THR A 7 11.83 9.69 16.55
N HIS A 8 11.33 8.66 17.23
CA HIS A 8 12.08 7.47 17.60
C HIS A 8 11.24 6.21 17.34
N PHE A 9 11.93 5.08 17.21
CA PHE A 9 11.30 3.78 17.17
C PHE A 9 12.10 2.75 17.95
N TYR A 10 11.40 1.78 18.53
CA TYR A 10 11.99 0.59 19.11
C TYR A 10 11.42 -0.62 18.40
N ALA A 11 12.27 -1.57 18.01
CA ALA A 11 11.86 -2.75 17.27
C ALA A 11 12.46 -4.02 17.89
N TRP A 12 11.70 -5.10 17.89
CA TRP A 12 12.11 -6.39 18.43
C TRP A 12 11.58 -7.56 17.61
N ASP A 13 12.28 -8.68 17.68
CA ASP A 13 11.84 -9.96 17.09
C ASP A 13 10.87 -10.72 18.00
N ASP A 14 10.33 -11.84 17.53
CA ASP A 14 9.38 -12.66 18.31
C ASP A 14 9.99 -13.27 19.59
N ASN A 15 11.32 -13.27 19.68
CA ASN A 15 12.08 -13.74 20.83
C ASN A 15 12.43 -12.60 21.80
N GLN A 16 11.87 -11.39 21.60
CA GLN A 16 12.10 -10.17 22.39
C GLN A 16 13.53 -9.63 22.29
N ASN A 17 14.28 -10.00 21.26
CA ASN A 17 15.59 -9.41 21.02
C ASN A 17 15.44 -8.05 20.33
N PRO A 18 16.12 -7.00 20.81
CA PRO A 18 16.10 -5.70 20.17
C PRO A 18 16.78 -5.74 18.79
N LEU A 19 16.12 -5.19 17.78
CA LEU A 19 16.60 -5.18 16.39
C LEU A 19 17.19 -3.83 15.95
N ALA A 20 16.94 -2.77 16.72
CA ALA A 20 17.39 -1.41 16.39
C ALA A 20 17.76 -0.64 17.67
N GLY A 21 18.72 -1.18 18.43
CA GLY A 21 19.16 -0.60 19.70
C GLY A 21 18.20 -0.86 20.87
N GLY A 22 18.59 -0.45 22.06
CA GLY A 22 17.77 -0.55 23.26
C GLY A 22 16.73 0.56 23.37
N TRP A 23 15.72 0.36 24.23
CA TRP A 23 14.78 1.41 24.62
C TRP A 23 15.50 2.65 25.18
N PRO A 24 15.10 3.91 24.86
CA PRO A 24 13.88 4.37 24.19
C PRO A 24 13.84 4.24 22.66
N GLY A 25 14.80 3.52 22.09
CA GLY A 25 14.85 3.20 20.68
C GLY A 25 15.83 4.08 19.90
N THR A 26 15.81 3.91 18.59
CA THR A 26 16.67 4.62 17.64
C THR A 26 15.95 5.82 17.06
N ALA A 27 16.67 6.92 16.87
CA ALA A 27 16.15 8.13 16.23
C ALA A 27 15.82 7.85 14.75
N LEU A 28 14.68 8.37 14.31
CA LEU A 28 14.26 8.35 12.91
C LEU A 28 14.90 9.52 12.16
N SER A 29 15.15 9.31 10.87
CA SER A 29 15.65 10.36 9.97
C SER A 29 14.50 10.97 9.18
N ALA A 30 14.51 12.30 9.01
CA ALA A 30 13.51 12.96 8.18
C ALA A 30 13.66 12.58 6.69
N ASP A 31 12.54 12.31 6.04
CA ASP A 31 12.42 12.00 4.61
C ASP A 31 11.13 12.66 4.07
N GLY A 32 11.24 13.93 3.67
CA GLY A 32 10.09 14.75 3.29
C GLY A 32 9.09 14.94 4.43
N ALA A 33 7.84 14.52 4.22
CA ALA A 33 6.78 14.55 5.23
C ALA A 33 6.86 13.38 6.25
N TRP A 34 7.76 12.42 6.04
CA TRP A 34 7.87 11.20 6.83
C TRP A 34 9.12 11.17 7.68
N MET A 35 9.07 10.34 8.72
CA MET A 35 10.20 9.94 9.53
C MET A 35 10.52 8.48 9.22
N LYS A 36 11.76 8.22 8.80
CA LYS A 36 12.22 6.94 8.26
C LYS A 36 13.13 6.21 9.22
N GLY A 37 12.91 4.90 9.32
CA GLY A 37 13.76 3.96 10.06
C GLY A 37 14.07 2.71 9.25
N SER A 38 15.21 2.08 9.56
CA SER A 38 15.64 0.81 8.99
C SER A 38 15.70 -0.25 10.07
N ILE A 39 15.17 -1.44 9.78
CA ILE A 39 15.18 -2.60 10.66
C ILE A 39 15.76 -3.77 9.84
N PRO A 40 16.75 -4.51 10.35
CA PRO A 40 17.37 -5.62 9.63
C PRO A 40 16.50 -6.90 9.71
N ALA A 41 15.19 -6.79 9.46
CA ALA A 41 14.24 -7.90 9.52
C ALA A 41 13.11 -7.72 8.50
N ASN A 42 12.58 -8.84 7.98
CA ASN A 42 11.45 -8.83 7.05
C ASN A 42 10.13 -8.54 7.75
N CYS A 43 9.92 -9.09 8.95
CA CYS A 43 8.79 -8.83 9.82
C CYS A 43 9.32 -8.55 11.22
N THR A 44 8.66 -7.64 11.93
CA THR A 44 9.13 -7.14 13.22
C THR A 44 7.97 -6.59 14.01
N ASN A 45 8.12 -6.61 15.34
CA ASN A 45 7.32 -5.78 16.22
C ASN A 45 7.98 -4.40 16.35
N VAL A 46 7.19 -3.36 16.52
CA VAL A 46 7.67 -1.97 16.58
C VAL A 46 6.77 -1.10 17.46
N ILE A 47 7.39 -0.19 18.19
CA ILE A 47 6.74 0.95 18.86
C ILE A 47 7.35 2.22 18.28
N PHE A 48 6.50 3.17 17.90
CA PHE A 48 6.93 4.53 17.59
C PHE A 48 6.76 5.42 18.82
N SER A 49 7.73 6.29 19.08
CA SER A 49 7.71 7.19 20.23
C SER A 49 8.39 8.52 19.95
N ASN A 50 8.29 9.43 20.91
CA ASN A 50 9.04 10.67 20.96
C ASN A 50 10.11 10.61 22.06
N ASN A 51 11.13 9.78 21.82
CA ASN A 51 12.21 9.49 22.76
C ASN A 51 11.69 8.94 24.11
N GLY A 52 10.81 7.93 24.05
CA GLY A 52 10.23 7.28 25.23
C GLY A 52 8.91 7.88 25.73
N GLY A 53 8.51 9.06 25.26
CA GLY A 53 7.18 9.65 25.52
C GLY A 53 6.24 9.52 24.31
N ASN A 54 4.92 9.74 24.52
CA ASN A 54 3.87 9.74 23.47
C ASN A 54 4.05 8.61 22.45
N GLN A 55 3.62 7.41 22.82
CA GLN A 55 3.98 6.17 22.11
C GLN A 55 2.76 5.53 21.47
N THR A 56 2.98 4.72 20.44
CA THR A 56 1.96 3.80 19.95
C THR A 56 1.77 2.64 20.92
N ALA A 57 0.70 1.86 20.73
CA ALA A 57 0.68 0.48 21.20
C ALA A 57 1.75 -0.35 20.48
N ASP A 58 1.93 -1.60 20.89
CA ASP A 58 2.76 -2.56 20.16
C ASP A 58 2.15 -2.81 18.79
N LEU A 59 2.94 -2.56 17.74
CA LEU A 59 2.55 -2.79 16.36
C LEU A 59 3.40 -3.92 15.79
N SER A 60 2.87 -4.59 14.76
CA SER A 60 3.63 -5.56 13.97
C SER A 60 3.53 -5.17 12.50
N THR A 61 4.65 -5.28 11.78
CA THR A 61 4.72 -4.98 10.35
C THR A 61 5.70 -5.88 9.64
N CYS A 62 5.57 -5.94 8.32
CA CYS A 62 6.50 -6.59 7.41
C CYS A 62 6.95 -5.64 6.30
N SER A 63 8.00 -6.00 5.57
CA SER A 63 8.63 -5.16 4.55
C SER A 63 7.70 -4.76 3.39
N ASN A 64 6.59 -5.49 3.21
CA ASN A 64 5.54 -5.19 2.22
C ASN A 64 4.56 -4.08 2.64
N ALA A 65 4.59 -3.63 3.90
CA ALA A 65 3.71 -2.57 4.40
C ALA A 65 4.47 -1.56 5.29
N PRO A 66 5.44 -0.79 4.74
CA PRO A 66 6.38 -0.04 5.56
C PRO A 66 5.85 1.29 6.10
N TYR A 67 4.67 1.79 5.71
CA TYR A 67 4.16 3.11 6.11
C TYR A 67 3.09 3.00 7.20
N TYR A 68 3.34 3.55 8.40
CA TYR A 68 2.34 3.63 9.47
C TYR A 68 1.71 5.02 9.51
N TYR A 69 0.41 5.10 9.27
CA TYR A 69 -0.33 6.35 9.18
C TYR A 69 -1.74 6.21 9.72
N GLN A 70 -2.18 7.17 10.55
CA GLN A 70 -3.52 7.18 11.15
C GLN A 70 -3.99 5.82 11.72
N GLY A 71 -3.07 5.09 12.36
CA GLY A 71 -3.38 3.81 13.00
C GLY A 71 -3.29 2.57 12.09
N THR A 72 -2.98 2.72 10.81
CA THR A 72 -2.95 1.62 9.83
C THR A 72 -1.61 1.55 9.09
N TRP A 73 -1.22 0.34 8.67
CA TRP A 73 -0.05 0.11 7.82
C TRP A 73 -0.42 0.13 6.34
N HIS A 74 0.44 0.73 5.51
CA HIS A 74 0.27 0.87 4.07
C HIS A 74 1.52 0.38 3.32
N ALA A 75 1.30 -0.19 2.14
CA ALA A 75 2.37 -0.63 1.24
C ALA A 75 3.15 0.53 0.60
N SER A 76 2.50 1.69 0.46
CA SER A 76 2.99 2.91 -0.18
C SER A 76 2.62 4.14 0.65
N ASP A 77 3.20 5.31 0.33
CA ASP A 77 2.93 6.59 0.99
C ASP A 77 1.44 6.99 0.85
N PRO A 78 0.65 7.02 1.94
CA PRO A 78 -0.75 7.39 1.87
C PRO A 78 -1.03 8.89 1.70
N THR A 79 0.00 9.74 1.73
CA THR A 79 -0.11 11.21 1.74
C THR A 79 0.42 11.89 0.48
N SER A 80 1.18 11.20 -0.36
CA SER A 80 1.63 11.76 -1.64
C SER A 80 0.44 11.86 -2.61
N GLY A 81 0.00 13.09 -2.88
CA GLY A 81 -0.93 13.40 -3.97
C GLY A 81 -0.30 13.10 -5.32
N GLY A 82 -0.48 11.86 -5.78
CA GLY A 82 0.09 11.33 -7.02
C GLY A 82 0.59 9.90 -6.81
N GLY A 83 -0.30 8.92 -6.99
CA GLY A 83 0.06 7.50 -7.04
C GLY A 83 -0.06 6.73 -5.72
N GLY A 84 -1.30 6.32 -5.40
CA GLY A 84 -1.59 5.11 -4.62
C GLY A 84 -1.32 5.18 -3.11
N GLY A 85 -2.35 5.51 -2.32
CA GLY A 85 -2.31 5.27 -0.88
C GLY A 85 -3.34 6.03 -0.04
N GLY A 86 -3.98 7.07 -0.58
CA GLY A 86 -5.28 7.52 -0.06
C GLY A 86 -6.37 6.56 -0.56
N SER A 87 -7.37 6.22 0.28
CA SER A 87 -8.58 5.48 -0.09
C SER A 87 -9.42 6.20 -1.15
N SER A 88 -8.84 6.35 -2.34
CA SER A 88 -9.49 6.74 -3.57
C SER A 88 -9.64 5.45 -4.35
N THR A 89 -10.86 4.95 -4.38
CA THR A 89 -11.22 3.81 -5.20
C THR A 89 -11.82 4.34 -6.48
N MET A 90 -11.33 3.89 -7.63
CA MET A 90 -12.00 4.14 -8.90
C MET A 90 -12.68 2.86 -9.37
N THR A 91 -13.89 2.99 -9.93
CA THR A 91 -14.58 1.86 -10.55
C THR A 91 -14.44 1.97 -12.05
N VAL A 92 -13.86 0.95 -12.67
CA VAL A 92 -13.70 0.87 -14.12
C VAL A 92 -14.75 -0.04 -14.71
N TYR A 93 -15.20 0.29 -15.92
CA TYR A 93 -16.24 -0.44 -16.64
C TYR A 93 -15.71 -0.88 -18.00
N ALA A 94 -15.99 -2.13 -18.37
CA ALA A 94 -15.69 -2.64 -19.70
C ALA A 94 -16.85 -3.49 -20.20
N GLN A 95 -17.21 -3.32 -21.47
CA GLN A 95 -18.27 -4.08 -22.09
C GLN A 95 -17.72 -5.42 -22.60
N ASN A 96 -18.44 -6.52 -22.35
CA ASN A 96 -18.12 -7.88 -22.76
C ASN A 96 -16.86 -8.53 -22.11
N TYR A 97 -15.93 -7.78 -21.55
CA TYR A 97 -14.77 -8.34 -20.84
C TYR A 97 -15.12 -8.87 -19.45
N THR A 98 -14.43 -9.93 -19.00
CA THR A 98 -14.77 -10.61 -17.73
C THR A 98 -13.75 -10.40 -16.63
N HIS A 99 -12.51 -10.02 -16.97
CA HIS A 99 -11.42 -9.85 -16.02
C HIS A 99 -10.70 -8.53 -16.29
N ALA A 100 -10.15 -7.94 -15.24
CA ALA A 100 -9.28 -6.78 -15.33
C ALA A 100 -8.00 -7.02 -14.51
N TYR A 101 -6.86 -6.75 -15.14
CA TYR A 101 -5.56 -6.67 -14.50
C TYR A 101 -5.15 -5.21 -14.45
N ALA A 102 -4.71 -4.72 -13.29
CA ALA A 102 -4.32 -3.33 -13.11
C ALA A 102 -3.00 -3.22 -12.35
N TRP A 103 -2.23 -2.18 -12.65
CA TRP A 103 -0.97 -1.88 -11.98
C TRP A 103 -0.73 -0.38 -11.83
N ASP A 104 0.05 0.00 -10.83
CA ASP A 104 0.50 1.38 -10.64
C ASP A 104 1.73 1.71 -11.51
N ASP A 105 2.20 2.96 -11.46
CA ASP A 105 3.38 3.40 -12.24
C ASP A 105 4.68 2.68 -11.84
N ASN A 106 4.70 2.05 -10.66
CA ASN A 106 5.80 1.24 -10.16
C ASN A 106 5.68 -0.24 -10.53
N GLN A 107 4.71 -0.61 -11.38
CA GLN A 107 4.44 -1.98 -11.84
C GLN A 107 3.93 -2.91 -10.72
N ASN A 108 3.42 -2.36 -9.62
CA ASN A 108 2.80 -3.17 -8.58
C ASN A 108 1.38 -3.57 -9.00
N PRO A 109 1.01 -4.86 -8.89
CA PRO A 109 -0.33 -5.31 -9.24
C PRO A 109 -1.38 -4.81 -8.22
N LEU A 110 -2.45 -4.22 -8.73
CA LEU A 110 -3.57 -3.66 -7.96
C LEU A 110 -4.80 -4.58 -7.92
N LEU A 111 -4.88 -5.56 -8.84
CA LEU A 111 -6.00 -6.51 -8.96
C LEU A 111 -5.52 -7.97 -8.95
N GLY A 112 -4.48 -8.27 -8.16
CA GLY A 112 -3.84 -9.58 -8.13
C GLY A 112 -3.01 -9.86 -9.39
N GLY A 113 -2.44 -11.06 -9.48
CA GLY A 113 -1.64 -11.48 -10.63
C GLY A 113 -2.47 -11.67 -11.91
N TRP A 114 -1.84 -11.59 -13.08
CA TRP A 114 -2.48 -11.88 -14.36
C TRP A 114 -3.21 -13.25 -14.33
N PRO A 115 -4.47 -13.36 -14.82
CA PRO A 115 -5.22 -12.40 -15.65
C PRO A 115 -5.98 -11.31 -14.88
N GLY A 116 -5.69 -11.14 -13.60
CA GLY A 116 -6.28 -10.14 -12.74
C GLY A 116 -7.56 -10.63 -12.07
N THR A 117 -8.41 -9.69 -11.68
CA THR A 117 -9.62 -9.94 -10.90
C THR A 117 -10.85 -10.06 -11.81
N ALA A 118 -11.72 -11.01 -11.50
CA ALA A 118 -13.02 -11.15 -12.17
C ALA A 118 -13.92 -9.94 -11.90
N MET A 119 -14.52 -9.41 -12.96
CA MET A 119 -15.40 -8.25 -12.92
C MET A 119 -16.84 -8.66 -12.60
N SER A 120 -17.59 -7.78 -11.93
CA SER A 120 -19.01 -7.97 -11.61
C SER A 120 -19.91 -7.29 -12.63
N SER A 121 -21.03 -7.92 -13.01
CA SER A 121 -21.95 -7.35 -13.98
C SER A 121 -22.58 -6.04 -13.48
N ALA A 122 -22.53 -5.01 -14.31
CA ALA A 122 -23.16 -3.71 -14.09
C ALA A 122 -24.44 -3.53 -14.94
N GLY A 123 -24.87 -4.57 -15.67
CA GLY A 123 -26.02 -4.52 -16.58
C GLY A 123 -25.68 -4.02 -17.99
N GLY A 124 -26.56 -4.29 -18.96
CA GLY A 124 -26.39 -3.81 -20.34
C GLY A 124 -25.14 -4.35 -21.07
N GLY A 125 -24.63 -5.51 -20.66
CA GLY A 125 -23.38 -6.09 -21.19
C GLY A 125 -22.10 -5.49 -20.59
N TRP A 126 -22.22 -4.57 -19.64
CA TRP A 126 -21.08 -4.00 -18.92
C TRP A 126 -20.73 -4.83 -17.70
N ASN A 127 -19.43 -4.99 -17.47
CA ASN A 127 -18.87 -5.49 -16.22
C ASN A 127 -18.00 -4.41 -15.60
N SER A 128 -17.83 -4.47 -14.27
CA SER A 128 -17.09 -3.47 -13.50
C SER A 128 -16.21 -4.10 -12.41
N VAL A 129 -15.17 -3.38 -12.02
CA VAL A 129 -14.33 -3.71 -10.86
C VAL A 129 -13.82 -2.43 -10.21
N THR A 130 -13.63 -2.48 -8.90
CA THR A 130 -13.06 -1.40 -8.11
C THR A 130 -11.56 -1.58 -7.97
N ILE A 131 -10.80 -0.56 -8.35
CA ILE A 131 -9.34 -0.50 -8.20
C ILE A 131 -9.04 0.44 -7.03
N ASN A 132 -8.21 -0.03 -6.09
CA ASN A 132 -7.78 0.75 -4.92
C ASN A 132 -6.65 1.72 -5.28
N ALA A 133 -6.89 2.60 -6.26
CA ALA A 133 -5.99 3.66 -6.66
C ALA A 133 -6.78 4.81 -7.32
N SER A 134 -6.23 6.02 -7.25
CA SER A 134 -6.74 7.19 -7.99
C SER A 134 -6.39 7.14 -9.47
N CYS A 135 -5.32 6.46 -9.84
CA CYS A 135 -4.86 6.24 -11.20
C CYS A 135 -4.27 4.84 -11.31
N ALA A 136 -4.43 4.20 -12.45
CA ALA A 136 -3.83 2.91 -12.74
C ALA A 136 -3.73 2.68 -14.25
N ASN A 137 -2.75 1.87 -14.61
CA ASN A 137 -2.78 1.17 -15.88
C ASN A 137 -3.69 -0.06 -15.75
N VAL A 138 -4.42 -0.41 -16.82
CA VAL A 138 -5.40 -1.50 -16.82
C VAL A 138 -5.44 -2.23 -18.16
N ILE A 139 -5.60 -3.55 -18.09
CA ILE A 139 -5.91 -4.42 -19.23
C ILE A 139 -7.21 -5.16 -18.91
N PHE A 140 -8.15 -5.15 -19.85
CA PHE A 140 -9.35 -5.97 -19.79
C PHE A 140 -9.17 -7.23 -20.63
N SER A 141 -9.59 -8.38 -20.10
CA SER A 141 -9.43 -9.68 -20.78
C SER A 141 -10.63 -10.61 -20.59
N TYR A 142 -10.68 -11.65 -21.43
CA TYR A 142 -11.54 -12.82 -21.22
C TYR A 142 -10.80 -13.88 -20.40
N ASN A 143 -10.56 -13.61 -19.11
CA ASN A 143 -9.79 -14.48 -18.22
C ASN A 143 -8.40 -14.85 -18.78
N GLY A 144 -7.67 -13.85 -19.27
CA GLY A 144 -6.33 -14.03 -19.85
C GLY A 144 -6.32 -14.37 -21.34
N GLY A 145 -7.49 -14.54 -21.97
CA GLY A 145 -7.64 -14.70 -23.41
C GLY A 145 -7.47 -13.39 -24.18
N SER A 146 -8.35 -13.13 -25.16
CA SER A 146 -8.36 -11.86 -25.89
C SER A 146 -8.42 -10.68 -24.91
N GLN A 147 -7.60 -9.67 -25.18
CA GLN A 147 -7.36 -8.59 -24.24
C GLN A 147 -7.20 -7.25 -24.97
N THR A 148 -7.38 -6.16 -24.24
CA THR A 148 -7.08 -4.81 -24.74
C THR A 148 -5.57 -4.60 -24.82
N ALA A 149 -5.15 -3.50 -25.48
CA ALA A 149 -3.84 -2.93 -25.19
C ALA A 149 -3.81 -2.39 -23.75
N ASP A 150 -2.63 -1.99 -23.30
CA ASP A 150 -2.45 -1.28 -22.03
C ASP A 150 -3.21 0.05 -22.09
N LEU A 151 -4.15 0.23 -21.17
CA LEU A 151 -4.90 1.46 -21.00
C LEU A 151 -4.44 2.15 -19.72
N ASN A 152 -4.58 3.47 -19.67
CA ASN A 152 -4.36 4.25 -18.45
C ASN A 152 -5.65 4.98 -18.08
N THR A 153 -6.03 4.97 -16.81
CA THR A 153 -7.22 5.64 -16.29
C THR A 153 -6.95 6.24 -14.92
N CYS A 154 -7.55 7.40 -14.68
CA CYS A 154 -7.59 8.08 -13.40
C CYS A 154 -9.04 8.38 -13.04
N GLY A 155 -9.41 8.23 -11.77
CA GLY A 155 -10.71 8.65 -11.27
C GLY A 155 -10.89 10.16 -11.42
N ASP A 156 -12.09 10.59 -11.78
CA ASP A 156 -12.46 12.00 -11.82
C ASP A 156 -12.35 12.59 -10.41
N SER A 157 -11.57 13.67 -10.27
CA SER A 157 -11.36 14.44 -9.04
C SER A 157 -12.59 15.22 -8.60
#